data_AF-E6UK01-F1
#
_entry.id   AF-E6UK01-F1
#
_cell.length_a   1.000
_cell.length_b   1.000
_cell.length_c   1.000
_cell.angle_alpha   90.00
_cell.angle_beta   90.00
_cell.angle_gamma   90.00
#
_symmetry.space_group_name_H-M   'P 1'
#
loop_
_entity.id
_entity.type
_entity.pdbx_description
1 polymer ?
#
loop_
_entity_poly.entity_id
_entity_poly.type
_entity_poly.pdbx_seq_one_letter_code
_entity_poly.pdbx_strand_id
1 'polypeptide(L)'
;MLLSSEKGMDISKDEIVVNAYDNGFYYDAGINFTSGMGVTLENIQDLVSYYGQDSEIDHLWNNSSEDIIYTINEKLNEGHRLICGHRTFSGTLHYIVIYGKYCEKNCMYYKIVDPWGGTVYTWDQWTLSDRIMSVGGDDESTFEGCVKGLLWLK
;
A
#
# COMPACT_ATOMS: atom_id res chain seq x y z
N MET A 1 -7.28 -11.43 -1.02
CA MET A 1 -6.33 -12.40 -1.60
C MET A 1 -5.01 -12.50 -0.82
N LEU A 2 -4.47 -11.42 -0.23
CA LEU A 2 -3.35 -11.52 0.73
C LEU A 2 -3.76 -12.30 1.99
N LEU A 3 -4.80 -11.82 2.68
CA LEU A 3 -5.37 -12.43 3.90
C LEU A 3 -5.77 -13.90 3.72
N SER A 4 -6.37 -14.25 2.58
CA SER A 4 -6.85 -15.60 2.33
C SER A 4 -5.73 -16.62 2.12
N SER A 5 -4.61 -16.19 1.55
CA SER A 5 -3.49 -17.06 1.19
C SER A 5 -2.61 -17.49 2.36
N GLU A 6 -2.54 -16.71 3.44
CA GLU A 6 -1.56 -16.90 4.52
C GLU A 6 -2.10 -17.70 5.72
N LYS A 7 -3.42 -17.68 5.96
CA LYS A 7 -4.04 -18.43 7.06
C LYS A 7 -4.98 -19.55 6.60
N GLY A 8 -5.06 -19.81 5.28
CA GLY A 8 -5.99 -20.80 4.72
C GLY A 8 -7.46 -20.43 4.95
N MET A 9 -7.75 -19.13 5.07
CA MET A 9 -9.12 -18.62 5.23
C MET A 9 -9.66 -18.29 3.85
N ASP A 10 -10.69 -19.00 3.39
CA ASP A 10 -11.43 -18.58 2.20
C ASP A 10 -12.32 -17.40 2.58
N ILE A 11 -11.88 -16.20 2.20
CA ILE A 11 -12.62 -14.96 2.41
C ILE A 11 -12.65 -14.18 1.11
N SER A 12 -13.84 -13.84 0.65
CA SER A 12 -14.05 -13.08 -0.57
C SER A 12 -13.74 -11.59 -0.36
N LYS A 13 -13.55 -10.87 -1.48
CA LYS A 13 -13.41 -9.41 -1.44
C LYS A 13 -14.64 -8.75 -0.80
N ASP A 14 -15.84 -9.21 -1.16
CA ASP A 14 -17.08 -8.60 -0.71
C ASP A 14 -17.27 -8.79 0.80
N GLU A 15 -16.94 -9.97 1.34
CA GLU A 15 -16.93 -10.21 2.79
C GLU A 15 -15.94 -9.32 3.53
N ILE A 16 -14.73 -9.11 2.97
CA ILE A 16 -13.77 -8.17 3.56
C ILE A 16 -14.34 -6.75 3.61
N VAL A 17 -14.99 -6.31 2.54
CA VAL A 17 -15.60 -4.98 2.46
C VAL A 17 -16.75 -4.85 3.45
N VAL A 18 -17.69 -5.79 3.47
CA VAL A 18 -18.83 -5.77 4.41
C VAL A 18 -18.33 -5.74 5.85
N ASN A 19 -17.39 -6.63 6.21
CA ASN A 19 -16.82 -6.65 7.56
C ASN A 19 -16.10 -5.35 7.92
N ALA A 20 -15.41 -4.72 6.97
CA ALA A 20 -14.78 -3.43 7.21
C ALA A 20 -15.81 -2.34 7.54
N TYR A 21 -16.93 -2.31 6.83
CA TYR A 21 -18.01 -1.35 7.08
C TYR A 21 -18.75 -1.64 8.38
N ASP A 22 -19.13 -2.89 8.64
CA ASP A 22 -19.87 -3.27 9.85
C ASP A 22 -19.08 -3.02 11.14
N ASN A 23 -17.74 -3.03 11.06
CA ASN A 23 -16.84 -2.79 12.19
C ASN A 23 -16.26 -1.36 12.22
N GLY A 24 -16.64 -0.48 11.29
CA GLY A 24 -16.21 0.92 11.30
C GLY A 24 -14.75 1.16 10.89
N PHE A 25 -14.14 0.25 10.12
CA PHE A 25 -12.77 0.38 9.61
C PHE A 25 -12.72 1.31 8.39
N TYR A 26 -13.15 2.56 8.55
CA TYR A 26 -13.21 3.59 7.51
C TYR A 26 -13.21 5.00 8.11
N TYR A 27 -13.11 6.01 7.26
CA TYR A 27 -13.43 7.40 7.58
C TYR A 27 -14.36 8.02 6.53
N ASP A 28 -15.14 9.03 6.93
CA ASP A 28 -15.96 9.83 6.00
C ASP A 28 -15.05 10.74 5.16
N ALA A 29 -14.96 10.44 3.86
CA ALA A 29 -14.14 11.18 2.90
C ALA A 29 -14.93 12.27 2.16
N GLY A 30 -16.23 12.41 2.45
CA GLY A 30 -17.12 13.40 1.87
C GLY A 30 -17.73 13.00 0.52
N ILE A 31 -18.66 13.83 0.05
CA ILE A 31 -19.57 13.59 -1.09
C ILE A 31 -18.89 13.41 -2.46
N ASN A 32 -17.60 13.68 -2.57
CA ASN A 32 -16.87 13.62 -3.84
C ASN A 32 -16.30 12.23 -4.16
N PHE A 33 -16.43 11.27 -3.24
CA PHE A 33 -16.03 9.88 -3.46
C PHE A 33 -17.25 9.01 -3.80
N THR A 34 -17.10 8.04 -4.70
CA THR A 34 -18.21 7.17 -5.16
C THR A 34 -18.93 6.46 -4.01
N SER A 35 -18.22 6.15 -2.92
CA SER A 35 -18.79 5.58 -1.69
C SER A 35 -19.03 6.61 -0.58
N GLY A 36 -18.48 7.83 -0.68
CA GLY A 36 -18.36 8.78 0.43
C GLY A 36 -17.31 8.40 1.49
N MET A 37 -16.64 7.26 1.34
CA MET A 37 -15.82 6.65 2.40
C MET A 37 -14.42 6.34 1.92
N GLY A 38 -13.43 6.61 2.76
CA GLY A 38 -12.03 6.22 2.57
C GLY A 38 -11.54 5.29 3.68
N VAL A 39 -10.33 4.76 3.53
CA VAL A 39 -9.65 3.97 4.56
C VAL A 39 -8.25 4.55 4.79
N THR A 40 -7.81 4.61 6.04
CA THR A 40 -6.42 4.92 6.40
C THR A 40 -5.57 3.65 6.53
N LEU A 41 -4.24 3.76 6.71
CA LEU A 41 -3.41 2.58 6.98
C LEU A 41 -3.76 1.93 8.32
N GLU A 42 -4.13 2.72 9.31
CA GLU A 42 -4.57 2.27 10.62
C GLU A 42 -5.88 1.49 10.49
N ASN A 43 -6.83 1.95 9.68
CA ASN A 43 -8.05 1.16 9.39
C ASN A 43 -7.71 -0.19 8.73
N ILE A 44 -6.73 -0.21 7.83
CA ILE A 44 -6.28 -1.45 7.21
C ILE A 44 -5.60 -2.36 8.24
N GLN A 45 -4.77 -1.82 9.14
CA GLN A 45 -4.13 -2.57 10.23
C GLN A 45 -5.17 -3.16 11.18
N ASP A 46 -6.19 -2.40 11.57
CA ASP A 46 -7.28 -2.87 12.43
C ASP A 46 -8.03 -4.03 11.77
N LEU A 47 -8.34 -3.91 10.47
CA LEU A 47 -8.96 -4.97 9.68
C LEU A 47 -8.08 -6.22 9.58
N VAL A 48 -6.78 -6.06 9.36
CA VAL A 48 -5.80 -7.17 9.33
C VAL A 48 -5.75 -7.88 10.69
N SER A 49 -5.71 -7.09 11.78
CA SER A 49 -5.69 -7.59 13.15
C SER A 49 -6.99 -8.31 13.52
N TYR A 50 -8.14 -7.82 13.04
CA TYR A 50 -9.44 -8.48 13.17
C TYR A 50 -9.43 -9.89 12.59
N TYR A 51 -8.69 -10.12 11.49
CA TYR A 51 -8.48 -11.46 10.92
C TYR A 51 -7.33 -12.25 11.56
N GLY A 52 -6.81 -11.79 12.69
CA GLY A 52 -5.78 -12.48 13.47
C GLY A 52 -4.42 -12.51 12.77
N GLN A 53 -4.12 -11.51 11.94
CA GLN A 53 -2.79 -11.30 11.39
C GLN A 53 -2.06 -10.18 12.15
N ASP A 54 -0.79 -10.43 12.44
CA ASP A 54 0.07 -9.43 13.06
C ASP A 54 0.57 -8.46 12.00
N SER A 55 0.54 -7.17 12.32
CA SER A 55 1.01 -6.15 11.40
C SER A 55 1.50 -4.89 12.11
N GLU A 56 2.40 -4.16 11.46
CA GLU A 56 3.01 -2.95 11.99
C GLU A 56 3.11 -1.89 10.88
N ILE A 57 3.05 -0.62 11.28
CA ILE A 57 3.07 0.54 10.38
C ILE A 57 4.34 1.34 10.63
N ASP A 58 5.10 1.58 9.55
CA ASP A 58 6.16 2.59 9.51
C ASP A 58 5.60 3.87 8.90
N HIS A 59 5.60 4.96 9.66
CA HIS A 59 5.18 6.27 9.21
C HIS A 59 6.36 7.05 8.61
N LEU A 60 6.44 7.10 7.28
CA LEU A 60 7.63 7.56 6.54
C LEU A 60 7.57 9.02 6.06
N TRP A 61 6.79 9.87 6.73
CA TRP A 61 6.42 11.23 6.29
C TRP A 61 7.61 12.17 6.06
N ASN A 62 8.73 11.93 6.75
CA ASN A 62 9.92 12.77 6.69
C ASN A 62 11.16 11.99 6.20
N ASN A 63 10.97 10.77 5.70
CA ASN A 63 12.05 9.91 5.25
C ASN A 63 12.46 10.25 3.82
N SER A 64 13.75 10.10 3.52
CA SER A 64 14.23 10.23 2.14
C SER A 64 13.76 9.06 1.28
N SER A 65 13.79 9.20 -0.05
CA SER A 65 13.49 8.09 -0.96
C SER A 65 14.41 6.89 -0.71
N GLU A 66 15.68 7.14 -0.38
CA GLU A 66 16.66 6.09 -0.06
C GLU A 66 16.26 5.32 1.21
N ASP A 67 15.84 6.03 2.27
CA ASP A 67 15.37 5.42 3.50
C ASP A 67 14.10 4.60 3.28
N ILE A 68 13.15 5.12 2.49
CA ILE A 68 11.91 4.40 2.16
C ILE A 68 12.23 3.10 1.41
N ILE A 69 13.11 3.17 0.40
CA ILE A 69 13.53 1.99 -0.37
C ILE A 69 14.31 1.02 0.51
N TYR A 70 15.11 1.51 1.45
CA TYR A 70 15.80 0.68 2.43
C TYR A 70 14.81 -0.09 3.30
N THR A 71 13.80 0.58 3.88
CA THR A 71 12.75 -0.05 4.70
C THR A 71 11.97 -1.09 3.90
N ILE A 72 11.56 -0.76 2.66
CA ILE A 72 10.89 -1.73 1.77
C ILE A 72 11.77 -2.96 1.58
N ASN A 73 13.06 -2.75 1.32
CA ASN A 73 13.99 -3.85 1.10
C ASN A 73 14.19 -4.71 2.35
N GLU A 74 14.32 -4.10 3.51
CA GLU A 74 14.43 -4.78 4.80
C GLU A 74 13.22 -5.70 5.01
N LYS A 75 12.00 -5.16 4.95
CA LYS A 75 10.77 -5.93 5.20
C LYS A 75 10.54 -7.04 4.17
N LEU A 76 10.84 -6.79 2.89
CA LEU A 76 10.76 -7.83 1.87
C LEU A 76 11.82 -8.94 2.07
N ASN A 77 13.00 -8.63 2.63
CA ASN A 77 14.02 -9.64 2.95
C ASN A 77 13.59 -10.52 4.12
N GLU A 78 12.81 -9.97 5.06
CA GLU A 78 12.20 -10.72 6.18
C GLU A 78 11.03 -11.61 5.72
N GLY A 79 10.65 -11.52 4.44
CA GLY A 79 9.56 -12.29 3.86
C GLY A 79 8.19 -11.62 3.98
N HIS A 80 8.13 -10.40 4.50
CA HIS A 80 6.89 -9.65 4.63
C HIS A 80 6.38 -9.14 3.29
N ARG A 81 5.08 -8.90 3.22
CA ARG A 81 4.40 -8.19 2.13
C ARG A 81 3.99 -6.82 2.64
N LEU A 82 4.01 -5.83 1.76
CA LEU A 82 3.84 -4.43 2.13
C LEU A 82 2.61 -3.84 1.47
N ILE A 83 1.77 -3.14 2.24
CA ILE A 83 0.76 -2.21 1.74
C ILE A 83 1.35 -0.81 1.89
N CYS A 84 1.62 -0.17 0.76
CA CYS A 84 2.16 1.18 0.71
C CYS A 84 1.03 2.17 0.47
N GLY A 85 0.73 2.99 1.46
CA GLY A 85 -0.24 4.06 1.35
C GLY A 85 0.40 5.37 0.94
N HIS A 86 -0.19 6.06 -0.02
CA HIS A 86 0.30 7.36 -0.47
C HIS A 86 -0.79 8.37 -0.85
N ARG A 87 -0.48 9.67 -0.86
CA ARG A 87 -1.44 10.71 -1.31
C ARG A 87 -1.28 11.04 -2.78
N THR A 88 -2.32 10.80 -3.57
CA THR A 88 -2.41 11.26 -4.96
C THR A 88 -2.48 12.79 -5.07
N PHE A 89 -2.26 13.29 -6.28
CA PHE A 89 -2.35 14.71 -6.65
C PHE A 89 -3.68 15.39 -6.25
N SER A 90 -4.81 14.66 -6.25
CA SER A 90 -6.11 15.20 -5.86
C SER A 90 -6.34 15.21 -4.34
N GLY A 91 -5.32 14.90 -3.53
CA GLY A 91 -5.43 14.73 -2.08
C GLY A 91 -6.05 13.39 -1.66
N THR A 92 -6.34 12.50 -2.61
CA THR A 92 -6.92 11.16 -2.34
C THR A 92 -5.84 10.19 -1.86
N LEU A 93 -6.14 9.37 -0.86
CA LEU A 93 -5.27 8.25 -0.47
C LEU A 93 -5.36 7.12 -1.50
N HIS A 94 -4.21 6.69 -2.03
CA HIS A 94 -4.07 5.51 -2.88
C HIS A 94 -3.15 4.48 -2.23
N TYR A 95 -3.37 3.21 -2.56
CA TYR A 95 -2.67 2.10 -1.95
C TYR A 95 -2.20 1.12 -3.02
N ILE A 96 -0.94 0.70 -2.92
CA ILE A 96 -0.38 -0.39 -3.73
C ILE A 96 0.14 -1.49 -2.81
N VAL A 97 0.21 -2.72 -3.33
CA VAL A 97 0.83 -3.85 -2.64
C VAL A 97 2.16 -4.17 -3.27
N ILE A 98 3.23 -4.23 -2.48
CA ILE A 98 4.53 -4.77 -2.88
C ILE A 98 4.68 -6.15 -2.23
N TYR A 99 4.72 -7.20 -3.06
CA TYR A 99 4.64 -8.58 -2.58
C TYR A 99 5.89 -9.41 -2.84
N GLY A 100 6.94 -8.81 -3.38
CA GLY A 100 8.22 -9.48 -3.56
C GLY A 100 9.21 -8.65 -4.36
N LYS A 101 10.45 -9.12 -4.40
CA LYS A 101 11.53 -8.53 -5.18
C LYS A 101 12.47 -9.58 -5.73
N TYR A 102 13.23 -9.22 -6.75
CA TYR A 102 14.31 -10.04 -7.31
C TYR A 102 15.39 -9.16 -7.93
N CYS A 103 16.61 -9.67 -8.00
CA CYS A 103 17.72 -8.97 -8.64
C CYS A 103 18.00 -9.59 -10.01
N GLU A 104 18.08 -8.76 -11.04
CA GLU A 104 18.48 -9.15 -12.39
C GLU A 104 19.49 -8.13 -12.92
N LYS A 105 20.65 -8.60 -13.41
CA LYS A 105 21.71 -7.75 -14.01
C LYS A 105 22.11 -6.54 -13.13
N ASN A 106 22.27 -6.78 -11.82
CA ASN A 106 22.60 -5.77 -10.80
C ASN A 106 21.53 -4.69 -10.60
N CYS A 107 20.30 -4.93 -11.06
CA CYS A 107 19.15 -4.06 -10.87
C CYS A 107 18.11 -4.79 -10.00
N MET A 108 17.59 -4.12 -8.97
CA MET A 108 16.51 -4.65 -8.15
C MET A 108 15.17 -4.36 -8.80
N TYR A 109 14.33 -5.39 -8.89
CA TYR A 109 12.97 -5.32 -9.41
C TYR A 109 11.97 -5.73 -8.34
N TYR A 110 10.80 -5.09 -8.35
CA TYR A 110 9.75 -5.24 -7.35
C TYR A 110 8.46 -5.68 -8.01
N LYS A 111 7.78 -6.64 -7.38
CA LYS A 111 6.48 -7.14 -7.83
C LYS A 111 5.37 -6.40 -7.12
N ILE A 112 4.48 -5.78 -7.90
CA ILE A 112 3.52 -4.80 -7.40
C ILE A 112 2.13 -5.13 -7.92
N VAL A 113 1.12 -4.96 -7.06
CA VAL A 113 -0.28 -4.98 -7.45
C VAL A 113 -0.87 -3.60 -7.17
N ASP A 114 -1.41 -2.97 -8.21
CA ASP A 114 -2.25 -1.79 -8.05
C ASP A 114 -3.72 -2.25 -8.11
N PRO A 115 -4.50 -2.05 -7.03
CA PRO A 115 -5.93 -2.36 -7.05
C PRO A 115 -6.69 -1.54 -8.09
N TRP A 116 -6.16 -0.39 -8.50
CA TRP A 116 -6.74 0.40 -9.58
C TRP A 116 -6.52 -0.30 -10.92
N GLY A 117 -7.60 -0.86 -11.47
CA GLY A 117 -7.56 -1.66 -12.69
C GLY A 117 -7.06 -3.10 -12.49
N GLY A 118 -6.68 -3.49 -11.26
CA GLY A 118 -6.21 -4.83 -10.94
C GLY A 118 -4.91 -5.20 -11.66
N THR A 119 -4.08 -4.20 -11.96
CA THR A 119 -2.90 -4.37 -12.81
C THR A 119 -1.73 -4.86 -11.96
N VAL A 120 -1.02 -5.86 -12.49
CA VAL A 120 0.24 -6.34 -11.92
C VAL A 120 1.38 -5.65 -12.64
N TYR A 121 2.27 -5.03 -11.87
CA TYR A 121 3.44 -4.34 -12.39
C TYR A 121 4.73 -5.00 -11.92
N THR A 122 5.78 -4.79 -12.70
CA THR A 122 7.16 -4.97 -12.27
C THR A 122 7.87 -3.64 -12.44
N TRP A 123 8.34 -3.06 -11.35
CA TRP A 123 9.10 -1.81 -11.36
C TRP A 123 10.53 -2.11 -10.97
N ASP A 124 11.49 -1.57 -11.71
CA ASP A 124 12.87 -1.47 -11.21
C ASP A 124 12.95 -0.47 -10.05
N GLN A 125 14.09 -0.41 -9.36
CA GLN A 125 14.30 0.47 -8.21
C GLN A 125 14.12 1.97 -8.52
N TRP A 126 14.42 2.40 -9.75
CA TRP A 126 14.30 3.79 -10.18
C TRP A 126 12.84 4.13 -10.40
N THR A 127 12.13 3.29 -11.16
CA THR A 127 10.69 3.39 -11.36
C THR A 127 9.94 3.33 -10.02
N LEU A 128 10.34 2.45 -9.11
CA LEU A 128 9.73 2.38 -7.77
C LEU A 128 9.94 3.69 -7.01
N SER A 129 11.17 4.20 -6.97
CA SER A 129 11.49 5.49 -6.34
C SER A 129 10.65 6.62 -6.95
N ASP A 130 10.60 6.71 -8.27
CA ASP A 130 9.85 7.75 -8.99
C ASP A 130 8.35 7.67 -8.73
N ARG A 131 7.76 6.47 -8.70
CA ARG A 131 6.33 6.24 -8.48
C ARG A 131 5.91 6.42 -7.03
N ILE A 132 6.80 6.09 -6.11
CA ILE A 132 6.66 6.39 -4.69
C ILE A 132 6.73 7.90 -4.44
N MET A 133 7.42 8.66 -5.31
CA MET A 133 7.56 10.12 -5.20
C MET A 133 6.54 10.90 -6.06
N SER A 134 5.97 10.29 -7.10
CA SER A 134 5.07 10.96 -8.03
C SER A 134 3.96 10.04 -8.53
N VAL A 135 2.72 10.46 -8.36
CA VAL A 135 1.63 9.96 -9.19
C VAL A 135 1.71 10.74 -10.48
N GLY A 136 2.31 10.15 -11.53
CA GLY A 136 2.59 10.81 -12.79
C GLY A 136 1.41 11.65 -13.31
N GLY A 137 1.65 12.96 -13.41
CA GLY A 137 0.79 13.97 -14.00
C GLY A 137 1.65 15.20 -14.35
N ASP A 138 1.45 15.75 -15.54
CA ASP A 138 2.27 16.82 -16.14
C ASP A 138 1.98 18.21 -15.55
N ASP A 139 2.18 18.44 -14.25
CA ASP A 139 2.11 19.81 -13.71
C ASP A 139 3.14 20.03 -12.58
N GLU A 140 4.08 20.94 -12.81
CA GLU A 140 5.28 21.19 -11.98
C GLU A 140 5.00 21.99 -10.70
N SER A 141 3.76 22.05 -10.23
CA SER A 141 3.42 22.79 -9.00
C SER A 141 2.72 21.89 -7.99
N THR A 142 3.32 21.80 -6.79
CA THR A 142 2.98 20.96 -5.62
C THR A 142 3.30 19.46 -5.71
N PHE A 143 4.59 19.12 -5.60
CA PHE A 143 5.08 17.76 -5.37
C PHE A 143 5.06 17.42 -3.86
N GLU A 144 4.04 16.67 -3.40
CA GLU A 144 4.10 15.89 -2.16
C GLU A 144 4.19 14.40 -2.52
N GLY A 145 5.40 13.94 -2.83
CA GLY A 145 5.69 12.51 -2.85
C GLY A 145 5.82 11.98 -1.42
N CYS A 146 5.17 10.93 -0.96
CA CYS A 146 3.83 10.44 -1.25
C CYS A 146 3.50 9.36 -0.22
N VAL A 147 4.46 8.57 0.30
CA VAL A 147 4.22 7.50 1.29
C VAL A 147 3.83 8.06 2.65
N LYS A 148 2.67 7.65 3.16
CA LYS A 148 2.20 8.00 4.52
C LYS A 148 2.16 6.81 5.48
N GLY A 149 2.55 5.65 4.97
CA GLY A 149 3.16 4.59 5.74
C GLY A 149 3.30 3.29 4.95
N LEU A 150 4.11 2.39 5.50
CA LEU A 150 4.21 1.01 5.04
C LEU A 150 3.59 0.12 6.11
N LEU A 151 2.52 -0.58 5.77
CA LEU A 151 1.98 -1.65 6.62
C LEU A 151 2.56 -2.98 6.14
N TRP A 152 3.20 -3.73 7.03
CA TRP A 152 3.66 -5.10 6.70
C TRP A 152 2.99 -6.15 7.55
N LEU A 153 2.76 -7.31 6.93
CA LEU A 153 2.16 -8.49 7.53
C LEU A 153 3.27 -9.42 8.06
N LYS A 154 3.22 -9.79 9.34
CA LYS A 154 4.21 -10.62 10.04
C LYS A 154 3.86 -12.12 10.01
#